data_AF-A0A3D4IFQ9-F1
#
_entry.id   AF-A0A3D4IFQ9-F1
#
_cell.length_a   1.000
_cell.length_b   1.000
_cell.length_c   1.000
_cell.angle_alpha   90.00
_cell.angle_beta   90.00
_cell.angle_gamma   90.00
#
_symmetry.space_group_name_H-M   'P 1'
#
loop_
_entity.id
_entity.type
_entity.pdbx_description
1 polymer ?
#
loop_
_entity_poly.entity_id
_entity_poly.type
_entity_poly.pdbx_seq_one_letter_code
_entity_poly.pdbx_strand_id
1 'polypeptide(L)'
;MARTAQSAATRYLMFSLSFALAMYFAYKGEWDKTGLFLLTMALLLWAYLRHGSVWLAFWHFQRGNFERTDAILKTLSPERLDVVNQSYYYWLKGLMEARMNALMAAKNFFDQVRPERLINETHRKNFRSHVTQLQTRLSPHTS
;
A
#
# COMPACT_ATOMS: atom_id res chain seq x y z
N MET A 1 -25.67 -0.40 -8.27
CA MET A 1 -24.46 -0.42 -9.13
C MET A 1 -23.43 -1.33 -8.48
N ALA A 2 -23.30 -2.56 -8.98
CA ALA A 2 -22.37 -3.54 -8.43
C ALA A 2 -20.92 -3.10 -8.71
N ARG A 3 -20.19 -2.68 -7.68
CA ARG A 3 -18.72 -2.65 -7.74
C ARG A 3 -18.29 -4.10 -7.86
N THR A 4 -18.05 -4.56 -9.09
CA THR A 4 -17.29 -5.78 -9.30
C THR A 4 -15.95 -5.56 -8.64
N ALA A 5 -15.73 -6.25 -7.52
CA ALA A 5 -14.43 -6.31 -6.88
C ALA A 5 -13.48 -6.94 -7.90
N GLN A 6 -12.81 -6.08 -8.67
CA GLN A 6 -11.91 -6.49 -9.73
C GLN A 6 -10.77 -7.27 -9.07
N SER A 7 -10.87 -8.60 -9.13
CA SER A 7 -9.99 -9.49 -8.39
C SER A 7 -8.56 -9.33 -8.89
N ALA A 8 -7.58 -9.55 -8.01
CA ALA A 8 -6.16 -9.49 -8.39
C ALA A 8 -5.87 -10.37 -9.62
N ALA A 9 -6.57 -11.50 -9.75
CA ALA A 9 -6.51 -12.40 -10.90
C ALA A 9 -6.89 -11.71 -12.22
N THR A 10 -7.96 -10.92 -12.26
CA THR A 10 -8.36 -10.17 -13.46
C THR A 10 -7.29 -9.18 -13.88
N ARG A 11 -6.63 -8.51 -12.93
CA ARG A 11 -5.57 -7.55 -13.22
C ARG A 11 -4.33 -8.22 -13.80
N TYR A 12 -3.90 -9.34 -13.21
CA TYR A 12 -2.77 -10.11 -13.73
C TYR A 12 -3.07 -10.71 -15.12
N LEU A 13 -4.32 -11.11 -15.38
CA LEU A 13 -4.79 -11.52 -16.71
C LEU A 13 -4.66 -10.39 -17.74
N MET A 14 -5.06 -9.16 -17.39
CA MET A 14 -4.94 -8.02 -18.30
C MET A 14 -3.47 -7.66 -18.58
N PHE A 15 -2.59 -7.81 -17.58
CA PHE A 15 -1.15 -7.66 -17.74
C PHE A 15 -0.54 -8.69 -18.68
N SER A 16 -0.80 -9.98 -18.41
CA SER A 16 -0.24 -11.07 -19.22
C SER A 16 -0.75 -11.01 -20.65
N LEU A 17 -2.03 -10.68 -20.86
CA LEU A 17 -2.61 -10.47 -22.17
C LEU A 17 -1.94 -9.30 -22.91
N SER A 18 -1.82 -8.13 -22.26
CA SER A 18 -1.17 -6.96 -22.88
C SER A 18 0.28 -7.24 -23.25
N PHE A 19 1.02 -7.96 -22.40
CA PHE A 19 2.39 -8.37 -22.67
C PHE A 19 2.49 -9.35 -23.84
N ALA A 20 1.60 -10.35 -23.90
CA ALA A 20 1.54 -11.31 -24.99
C ALA A 20 1.22 -10.65 -26.34
N LEU A 21 0.27 -9.72 -26.38
CA LEU A 21 -0.04 -8.96 -27.60
C LEU A 21 1.12 -8.05 -28.01
N ALA A 22 1.79 -7.40 -27.04
CA ALA A 22 2.97 -6.59 -27.34
C ALA A 22 4.08 -7.42 -27.99
N MET A 23 4.36 -8.64 -27.49
CA MET A 23 5.34 -9.55 -28.10
C MET A 23 4.89 -10.04 -29.49
N TYR A 24 3.61 -10.37 -29.66
CA TYR A 24 3.08 -10.82 -30.95
C TYR A 24 3.21 -9.74 -32.04
N PHE A 25 2.86 -8.49 -31.73
CA PHE A 25 2.99 -7.38 -32.69
C PHE A 25 4.45 -6.97 -32.91
N ALA A 26 5.31 -7.08 -31.90
CA ALA A 26 6.74 -6.87 -32.05
C ALA A 26 7.35 -7.89 -33.02
N TYR A 27 6.94 -9.15 -32.94
CA TYR A 27 7.39 -10.19 -33.87
C TYR A 27 6.95 -9.94 -35.32
N LYS A 28 5.78 -9.31 -35.53
CA LYS A 28 5.31 -8.89 -36.85
C LYS A 28 5.93 -7.59 -37.37
N GLY A 29 6.76 -6.90 -36.57
CA GLY A 29 7.33 -5.61 -36.94
C GLY A 29 6.32 -4.44 -36.96
N GLU A 30 5.14 -4.62 -36.37
CA GLU A 30 4.10 -3.59 -36.29
C GLU A 30 4.35 -2.68 -35.07
N TRP A 31 5.39 -1.85 -35.16
CA TRP A 31 5.89 -1.02 -34.05
C TRP A 31 4.86 -0.05 -33.47
N ASP A 32 3.94 0.48 -34.29
CA ASP A 32 2.86 1.36 -33.83
C ASP A 32 1.95 0.67 -32.80
N LYS A 33 1.58 -0.60 -33.07
CA LYS A 33 0.72 -1.39 -32.18
C LYS A 33 1.50 -1.89 -30.97
N THR A 34 2.76 -2.27 -31.15
CA THR A 34 3.64 -2.64 -30.03
C THR A 34 3.76 -1.50 -29.03
N GLY A 35 4.00 -0.27 -29.50
CA GLY A 35 4.05 0.92 -28.66
C GLY A 35 2.75 1.15 -27.88
N LEU A 36 1.59 0.98 -28.53
CA LEU A 36 0.28 1.11 -27.90
C LEU A 36 0.07 0.08 -26.76
N PHE A 37 0.41 -1.19 -26.98
CA PHE A 37 0.25 -2.22 -25.94
C PHE A 37 1.24 -2.06 -24.80
N LEU A 38 2.47 -1.61 -25.08
CA LEU A 38 3.44 -1.26 -24.03
C LEU A 38 2.98 -0.05 -23.20
N LEU A 39 2.44 0.98 -23.84
CA LEU A 39 1.86 2.13 -23.14
C LEU A 39 0.67 1.71 -22.27
N THR A 40 -0.19 0.84 -22.80
CA THR A 40 -1.32 0.27 -22.05
C THR A 40 -0.81 -0.50 -20.84
N MET A 41 0.22 -1.34 -21.00
CA MET A 41 0.86 -2.04 -19.89
C MET A 41 1.42 -1.08 -18.83
N ALA A 42 2.10 -0.01 -19.27
CA ALA A 42 2.62 1.02 -18.38
C ALA A 42 1.51 1.76 -17.62
N LEU A 43 0.38 2.07 -18.28
CA LEU A 43 -0.79 2.68 -17.64
C LEU A 43 -1.46 1.74 -16.64
N LEU A 44 -1.57 0.45 -16.94
CA LEU A 44 -2.05 -0.54 -15.96
C LEU A 44 -1.11 -0.62 -14.76
N LEU A 45 0.21 -0.57 -14.96
CA LEU A 45 1.21 -0.55 -13.89
C LEU A 45 1.05 0.70 -13.04
N TRP A 46 0.93 1.85 -13.70
CA TRP A 46 0.70 3.12 -13.04
C TRP A 46 -0.60 3.14 -12.22
N ALA A 47 -1.71 2.67 -12.80
CA ALA A 47 -2.99 2.57 -12.12
C ALA A 47 -2.92 1.59 -10.93
N TYR A 48 -2.23 0.46 -11.08
CA TYR A 48 -1.98 -0.48 -10.01
C TYR A 48 -1.21 0.16 -8.86
N LEU A 49 -0.11 0.85 -9.17
CA LEU A 49 0.70 1.58 -8.18
C LEU A 49 -0.11 2.71 -7.53
N ARG A 50 -0.95 3.41 -8.29
CA ARG A 50 -1.81 4.49 -7.77
C ARG A 50 -2.90 3.98 -6.84
N HIS A 51 -3.47 2.80 -7.09
CA HIS A 51 -4.41 2.15 -6.18
C HIS A 51 -3.71 1.39 -5.03
N GLY A 52 -2.42 1.08 -5.17
CA GLY A 52 -1.54 0.48 -4.15
C GLY A 52 -0.63 1.50 -3.45
N SER A 53 -0.97 2.78 -3.46
CA SER A 53 -0.09 3.91 -3.08
C SER A 53 0.35 3.92 -1.61
N VAL A 54 -0.33 3.16 -0.74
CA VAL A 54 0.14 2.89 0.63
C VAL A 54 1.46 2.12 0.64
N TRP A 55 1.70 1.25 -0.35
CA TRP A 55 2.97 0.55 -0.51
C TRP A 55 4.11 1.50 -0.79
N LEU A 56 3.87 2.55 -1.58
CA LEU A 56 4.86 3.58 -1.86
C LEU A 56 5.22 4.38 -0.60
N ALA A 57 4.21 4.73 0.22
CA ALA A 57 4.43 5.33 1.52
C ALA A 57 5.25 4.40 2.44
N PHE A 58 4.92 3.10 2.46
CA PHE A 58 5.64 2.10 3.24
C PHE A 58 7.11 1.96 2.81
N TRP A 59 7.37 1.97 1.51
CA TRP A 59 8.72 1.92 0.96
C TRP A 59 9.56 3.16 1.33
N HIS A 60 8.98 4.36 1.25
CA HIS A 60 9.64 5.58 1.71
C HIS A 60 9.89 5.57 3.22
N PHE A 61 8.95 5.05 4.00
CA PHE A 61 9.08 4.91 5.45
C PHE A 61 10.25 4.00 5.83
N GLN A 62 10.38 2.84 5.17
CA GLN A 62 11.50 1.92 5.41
C GLN A 62 12.87 2.53 5.11
N ARG A 63 12.94 3.47 4.16
CA ARG A 63 14.16 4.20 3.81
C ARG A 63 14.42 5.41 4.72
N GLY A 64 13.61 5.61 5.77
CA GLY A 64 13.71 6.74 6.68
C GLY A 64 13.25 8.08 6.05
N ASN A 65 12.59 8.05 4.90
CA ASN A 65 12.09 9.27 4.26
C ASN A 65 10.68 9.59 4.74
N PHE A 66 10.61 10.10 5.97
CA PHE A 66 9.35 10.35 6.67
C PHE A 66 8.54 11.51 6.08
N GLU A 67 9.22 12.54 5.57
CA GLU A 67 8.56 13.69 4.94
C GLU A 67 7.80 13.27 3.68
N ARG A 68 8.41 12.46 2.81
CA ARG A 68 7.70 11.89 1.65
C ARG A 68 6.62 10.91 2.05
N THR A 69 6.83 10.17 3.14
CA THR A 69 5.81 9.25 3.67
C THR A 69 4.55 10.03 4.05
N ASP A 70 4.69 11.10 4.84
CA ASP A 70 3.57 11.94 5.25
C ASP A 70 2.91 12.65 4.05
N ALA A 71 3.70 13.17 3.11
CA ALA A 71 3.18 13.77 1.89
C ALA A 71 2.31 12.78 1.09
N ILE A 72 2.78 11.54 0.91
CA ILE A 72 2.00 10.50 0.23
C ILE A 72 0.74 10.16 1.04
N LEU A 73 0.86 9.94 2.36
CA LEU A 73 -0.30 9.64 3.21
C LEU A 73 -1.36 10.75 3.20
N LYS A 74 -0.98 12.02 3.10
CA LYS A 74 -1.91 13.16 2.98
C LYS A 74 -2.69 13.16 1.66
N THR A 75 -2.10 12.67 0.58
CA THR A 75 -2.80 12.52 -0.71
C THR A 75 -3.78 11.35 -0.73
N LEU A 76 -3.70 10.46 0.26
CA LEU A 76 -4.52 9.25 0.34
C LEU A 76 -5.74 9.46 1.23
N SER A 77 -6.91 9.10 0.70
CA SER A 77 -8.15 9.05 1.48
C SER A 77 -8.35 7.63 2.03
N PRO A 78 -8.26 7.41 3.37
CA PRO A 78 -8.40 6.08 3.98
C PRO A 78 -9.74 5.39 3.65
N GLU A 79 -10.81 6.17 3.46
CA GLU A 79 -12.15 5.64 3.13
C GLU A 79 -12.28 5.11 1.71
N ARG A 80 -11.41 5.55 0.79
CA ARG A 80 -11.41 5.13 -0.62
C ARG A 80 -10.45 3.97 -0.87
N LEU A 81 -9.62 3.63 0.12
CA LEU A 81 -8.67 2.54 0.05
C LEU A 81 -9.40 1.21 0.28
N ASP A 82 -8.92 0.16 -0.37
CA ASP A 82 -9.35 -1.19 -0.02
C ASP A 82 -9.00 -1.50 1.44
N VAL A 83 -9.77 -2.39 2.07
CA VAL A 83 -9.69 -2.75 3.49
C VAL A 83 -8.26 -3.10 3.93
N VAL A 84 -7.51 -3.77 3.05
CA VAL A 84 -6.11 -4.10 3.27
C VAL A 84 -5.24 -2.85 3.31
N ASN A 85 -5.31 -2.01 2.28
CA ASN A 85 -4.52 -0.79 2.19
C ASN A 85 -4.88 0.22 3.29
N GLN A 86 -6.14 0.27 3.68
CA GLN A 86 -6.61 1.08 4.81
C GLN A 86 -5.92 0.64 6.12
N SER A 87 -5.77 -0.66 6.34
CA SER A 87 -5.08 -1.18 7.53
C SER A 87 -3.60 -0.81 7.53
N TYR A 88 -2.92 -0.90 6.38
CA TYR A 88 -1.54 -0.43 6.25
C TYR A 88 -1.42 1.10 6.40
N TYR A 89 -2.40 1.86 5.93
CA TYR A 89 -2.44 3.32 6.07
C TYR A 89 -2.46 3.72 7.55
N TYR A 90 -3.38 3.15 8.33
CA TYR A 90 -3.48 3.45 9.75
C TYR A 90 -2.26 2.97 10.53
N TRP A 91 -1.70 1.82 10.14
CA TRP A 91 -0.45 1.35 10.75
C TRP A 91 0.71 2.33 10.51
N LEU A 92 0.92 2.78 9.26
CA LEU A 92 1.93 3.77 8.92
C LEU A 92 1.73 5.10 9.66
N LYS A 93 0.49 5.57 9.75
CA LYS A 93 0.16 6.81 10.42
C LYS A 93 0.42 6.73 11.92
N GLY A 94 0.02 5.62 12.56
CA GLY A 94 0.34 5.36 13.96
C GLY A 94 1.83 5.29 14.24
N LEU A 95 2.62 4.68 13.34
CA LEU A 95 4.08 4.68 13.44
C LEU A 95 4.68 6.09 13.35
N MET A 96 4.09 6.96 12.52
CA MET A 96 4.56 8.33 12.37
C MET A 96 4.29 9.17 13.62
N GLU A 97 3.09 9.07 14.18
CA GLU A 97 2.75 9.73 15.45
C GLU A 97 3.61 9.21 16.62
N ALA A 98 3.86 7.89 16.67
CA ALA A 98 4.71 7.30 17.71
C ALA A 98 6.16 7.82 17.64
N ARG A 99 6.66 8.10 16.42
CA ARG A 99 7.97 8.71 16.21
C ARG A 99 8.02 10.16 16.68
N MET A 100 6.91 10.89 16.52
CA MET A 100 6.75 12.26 17.03
C MET A 100 6.44 12.32 18.54
N ASN A 101 6.53 11.18 19.24
CA ASN A 101 6.20 11.04 20.66
C ASN A 101 4.74 11.34 21.01
N ALA A 102 3.85 11.41 20.01
CA ALA A 102 2.41 11.58 20.19
C ALA A 102 1.75 10.21 20.47
N LEU A 103 2.08 9.59 21.59
CA LEU A 103 1.75 8.18 21.87
C LEU A 103 0.24 7.89 21.90
N MET A 104 -0.57 8.85 22.38
CA MET A 104 -2.03 8.72 22.38
C MET A 104 -2.61 8.76 20.96
N ALA A 105 -2.10 9.65 20.10
CA ALA A 105 -2.49 9.70 18.69
C ALA A 105 -2.06 8.43 17.96
N ALA A 106 -0.86 7.93 18.24
CA ALA A 106 -0.37 6.66 17.71
C ALA A 106 -1.29 5.49 18.06
N LYS A 107 -1.73 5.41 19.33
CA LYS A 107 -2.66 4.38 19.82
C LYS A 107 -3.98 4.44 19.05
N ASN A 108 -4.57 5.63 18.90
CA ASN A 108 -5.83 5.81 18.19
C ASN A 108 -5.75 5.33 16.73
N PHE A 109 -4.59 5.46 16.08
CA PHE A 109 -4.38 4.91 14.73
C PHE A 109 -4.15 3.40 14.74
N PHE A 110 -3.39 2.87 15.69
CA PHE A 110 -3.20 1.42 15.80
C PHE A 110 -4.48 0.66 16.12
N ASP A 111 -5.39 1.24 16.91
CA ASP A 111 -6.69 0.65 17.22
C ASP A 111 -7.60 0.53 15.97
N GLN A 112 -7.35 1.32 14.92
CA GLN A 112 -8.07 1.23 13.65
C GLN A 112 -7.49 0.16 12.70
N VAL A 113 -6.34 -0.42 13.03
CA VAL A 113 -5.71 -1.45 12.20
C VAL A 113 -6.44 -2.77 12.40
N ARG A 114 -6.80 -3.41 11.29
CA ARG A 114 -7.34 -4.78 11.26
C ARG A 114 -6.22 -5.78 10.99
N PRO A 115 -5.58 -6.38 12.02
CA PRO A 115 -4.38 -7.21 11.84
C PRO A 115 -4.62 -8.44 10.94
N GLU A 116 -5.83 -8.98 10.92
CA GLU A 116 -6.24 -10.08 10.05
C GLU A 116 -6.23 -9.71 8.56
N ARG A 117 -6.25 -8.41 8.24
CA ARG A 117 -6.23 -7.89 6.87
C ARG A 117 -4.81 -7.56 6.37
N LEU A 118 -3.80 -7.61 7.24
CA LEU A 118 -2.41 -7.48 6.82
C LEU A 118 -1.98 -8.75 6.07
N ILE A 119 -1.71 -8.60 4.76
CA ILE A 119 -1.44 -9.72 3.83
C ILE A 119 -0.36 -10.68 4.36
N ASN A 120 0.76 -10.14 4.86
CA ASN A 120 1.93 -10.94 5.22
C ASN A 120 1.98 -11.22 6.74
N GLU A 121 2.31 -12.45 7.12
CA GLU A 121 2.53 -12.84 8.52
C GLU A 121 3.65 -12.04 9.17
N THR A 122 4.73 -11.74 8.43
CA THR A 122 5.81 -10.88 8.90
C THR A 122 5.30 -9.49 9.27
N HIS A 123 4.42 -8.92 8.45
CA HIS A 123 3.82 -7.61 8.74
C HIS A 123 2.90 -7.67 9.95
N ARG A 124 2.16 -8.77 10.15
CA ARG A 124 1.35 -8.99 11.37
C ARG A 124 2.22 -9.06 12.62
N LYS A 125 3.34 -9.77 12.57
CA LYS A 125 4.31 -9.86 13.68
C LYS A 125 4.92 -8.49 13.99
N ASN A 126 5.35 -7.76 12.97
CA ASN A 126 5.91 -6.42 13.14
C ASN A 126 4.89 -5.45 13.72
N PHE A 127 3.64 -5.46 13.23
CA PHE A 127 2.56 -4.64 13.77
C PHE A 127 2.35 -4.92 15.27
N ARG A 128 2.22 -6.20 15.66
CA ARG A 128 2.08 -6.58 17.06
C ARG A 128 3.25 -6.10 17.91
N SER A 129 4.48 -6.24 17.43
CA SER A 129 5.67 -5.72 18.12
C SER A 129 5.58 -4.22 18.35
N HIS A 130 5.18 -3.43 17.34
CA HIS A 130 5.02 -1.99 17.49
C HIS A 130 3.93 -1.60 18.48
N VAL A 131 2.80 -2.33 18.50
CA VAL A 131 1.74 -2.11 19.49
C VAL A 131 2.25 -2.39 20.90
N THR A 132 2.98 -3.49 21.10
CA THR A 132 3.58 -3.81 22.40
C THR A 132 4.58 -2.75 22.85
N GLN A 133 5.47 -2.29 21.96
CA GLN A 133 6.40 -1.20 22.27
C GLN A 133 5.67 0.09 22.65
N LEU A 134 4.58 0.42 21.96
CA LEU A 134 3.75 1.57 22.28
C LEU A 134 3.11 1.42 23.66
N GLN A 135 2.57 0.24 23.98
CA GLN A 135 1.98 -0.06 25.29
C GLN A 135 2.99 0.10 26.42
N THR A 136 4.21 -0.44 26.25
CA THR A 136 5.29 -0.26 27.24
C THR A 136 5.63 1.21 27.46
N ARG A 137 5.61 2.04 26.41
CA ARG A 137 5.89 3.48 26.52
C ARG A 137 4.72 4.28 27.12
N LEU A 138 3.49 3.78 26.96
CA LEU A 138 2.26 4.38 27.50
C LEU A 138 2.01 4.01 28.96
N SER A 139 2.47 2.84 29.42
CA SER A 139 2.49 2.46 30.82
C SER A 139 3.73 3.08 31.46
N PRO A 140 3.65 4.26 32.12
CA PRO A 140 4.77 4.73 32.93
C PRO A 140 5.04 3.61 33.93
N HIS A 141 6.31 3.20 34.05
CA HIS A 141 6.72 2.24 35.07
C HIS A 141 6.12 2.67 36.41
N THR A 142 5.07 1.99 36.85
CA THR A 142 4.69 1.94 38.26
C THR A 142 5.70 1.01 38.90
N SER A 143 6.91 1.53 39.07
CA SER A 143 7.95 0.99 39.93
C SER A 143 8.12 1.96 41.08
#